data_AF-A0A7C5SRU3-F1
#
_entry.id   AF-A0A7C5SRU3-F1
#
_cell.length_a   1.000
_cell.length_b   1.000
_cell.length_c   1.000
_cell.angle_alpha   90.00
_cell.angle_beta   90.00
_cell.angle_gamma   90.00
#
_symmetry.space_group_name_H-M   'P 1'
#
loop_
_entity.id
_entity.type
_entity.pdbx_description
1 polymer ?
#
loop_
_entity_poly.entity_id
_entity_poly.type
_entity_poly.pdbx_seq_one_letter_code
_entity_poly.pdbx_strand_id
1 'polypeptide(L)'
;MPTMNLLTEPLLRVRSGSAERALSLPALMAALGRESDVSLPGLQRHQADAFHVFLCYLAGAVLARAGEHDPIQDETFWREGLRALAGEAGDDAWTLVVEDLARPAFMQPPIPPREHGKLKLKATTPDALDLLPTAKNHDVKQARAAHAHPDEWVYALVSLQTMSGFFGRGNQGISRMNSGFGNRPVVELVRSLDPAPRWRDAVPRLLRHRQEILEGSNPWRFGPDGLVLVWLREWDGRTSLATGELDPCYVEVCRRIRLRAADGDPMHAEALPADSPRIAARELNGVVGDAWLPVDVTGSEQTSLTVSPQGLTADLLRRLLFADGLQMTSLHRPGPDWQGPLWLSVSVLVRGKGTTDGFHERELPIPAEARPRLFGPPQLRERFA
;
A
#
# COMPACT_ATOMS: atom_id res chain seq x y z
N MET A 1 -4.58 -20.54 21.26
CA MET A 1 -4.14 -19.12 21.37
C MET A 1 -5.29 -18.11 21.34
N PRO A 2 -5.12 -16.83 21.79
CA PRO A 2 -6.05 -15.75 21.50
C PRO A 2 -6.14 -15.45 19.99
N THR A 3 -7.32 -15.07 19.51
CA THR A 3 -7.62 -14.84 18.08
C THR A 3 -6.90 -13.60 17.57
N MET A 4 -5.98 -13.73 16.60
CA MET A 4 -5.23 -12.57 16.06
C MET A 4 -6.04 -11.76 15.03
N ASN A 5 -7.22 -11.25 15.41
CA ASN A 5 -8.15 -10.52 14.54
C ASN A 5 -7.93 -8.99 14.63
N LEU A 6 -7.57 -8.37 13.51
CA LEU A 6 -7.31 -6.92 13.43
C LEU A 6 -8.54 -6.05 13.71
N LEU A 7 -9.77 -6.56 13.55
CA LEU A 7 -10.97 -5.78 13.86
C LEU A 7 -11.26 -5.73 15.36
N THR A 8 -11.03 -6.81 16.10
CA THR A 8 -11.44 -6.92 17.52
C THR A 8 -10.29 -6.72 18.49
N GLU A 9 -9.12 -7.26 18.21
CA GLU A 9 -8.01 -7.26 19.16
C GLU A 9 -7.13 -6.00 19.04
N PRO A 10 -6.57 -5.53 20.17
CA PRO A 10 -5.59 -4.45 20.18
C PRO A 10 -4.21 -4.97 19.74
N LEU A 11 -4.03 -5.20 18.44
CA LEU A 11 -2.79 -5.78 17.87
C LEU A 11 -1.74 -4.74 17.47
N LEU A 12 -2.16 -3.51 17.16
CA LEU A 12 -1.31 -2.45 16.62
C LEU A 12 -0.80 -1.56 17.74
N ARG A 13 0.52 -1.53 18.00
CA ARG A 13 1.08 -0.53 18.92
C ARG A 13 0.96 0.85 18.29
N VAL A 14 0.51 1.81 19.09
CA VAL A 14 0.32 3.21 18.71
C VAL A 14 0.83 4.09 19.83
N ARG A 15 1.61 5.10 19.49
CA ARG A 15 2.08 6.13 20.42
C ARG A 15 1.56 7.50 19.99
N SER A 16 0.93 8.20 20.91
CA SER A 16 0.47 9.58 20.75
C SER A 16 1.01 10.43 21.89
N GLY A 17 1.89 11.39 21.57
CA GLY A 17 2.70 12.09 22.56
C GLY A 17 3.52 11.10 23.40
N SER A 18 3.37 11.18 24.72
CA SER A 18 4.04 10.29 25.68
C SER A 18 3.28 8.99 25.98
N ALA A 19 2.05 8.83 25.50
CA ALA A 19 1.23 7.66 25.77
C ALA A 19 1.43 6.57 24.70
N GLU A 20 1.69 5.33 25.12
CA GLU A 20 1.72 4.16 24.26
C GLU A 20 0.56 3.22 24.61
N ARG A 21 -0.18 2.79 23.60
CA ARG A 21 -1.35 1.91 23.71
C ARG A 21 -1.40 0.95 22.53
N ALA A 22 -2.09 -0.17 22.68
CA ALA A 22 -2.36 -1.08 21.57
C ALA A 22 -3.81 -0.89 21.09
N LEU A 23 -4.02 -0.87 19.78
CA LEU A 23 -5.30 -0.58 19.12
C LEU A 23 -5.65 -1.65 18.09
N SER A 24 -6.96 -1.82 17.86
CA SER A 24 -7.48 -2.52 16.68
C SER A 24 -7.26 -1.66 15.43
N LEU A 25 -7.36 -2.25 14.24
CA LEU A 25 -7.32 -1.50 12.98
C LEU A 25 -8.43 -0.43 12.89
N PRO A 26 -9.71 -0.72 13.24
CA PRO A 26 -10.75 0.30 13.37
C PRO A 26 -10.40 1.43 14.35
N ALA A 27 -9.83 1.10 15.52
CA ALA A 27 -9.46 2.08 16.53
C ALA A 27 -8.29 2.98 16.07
N LEU A 28 -7.33 2.42 15.32
CA LEU A 28 -6.27 3.19 14.68
C LEU A 28 -6.84 4.17 13.63
N MET A 29 -7.77 3.73 12.78
CA MET A 29 -8.40 4.62 11.78
C MET A 29 -9.18 5.76 12.45
N ALA A 30 -9.91 5.47 13.53
CA ALA A 30 -10.57 6.50 14.34
C ALA A 30 -9.56 7.47 15.02
N ALA A 31 -8.41 6.96 15.49
CA ALA A 31 -7.35 7.76 16.07
C ALA A 31 -6.70 8.70 15.03
N LEU A 32 -6.39 8.21 13.82
CA LEU A 32 -5.86 9.03 12.72
C LEU A 32 -6.82 10.16 12.31
N GLY A 33 -8.13 9.94 12.45
CA GLY A 33 -9.16 10.98 12.26
C GLY A 33 -9.15 12.09 13.32
N ARG A 34 -8.66 11.83 14.54
CA ARG A 34 -8.84 12.73 15.70
C ARG A 34 -7.54 13.29 16.25
N GLU A 35 -6.53 12.46 16.42
CA GLU A 35 -5.22 12.82 16.98
C GLU A 35 -4.36 13.58 15.95
N SER A 36 -3.28 14.22 16.39
CA SER A 36 -2.35 14.97 15.51
C SER A 36 -0.96 14.35 15.46
N ASP A 37 -0.46 13.91 16.62
CA ASP A 37 0.82 13.23 16.80
C ASP A 37 0.53 11.73 16.99
N VAL A 38 0.61 10.95 15.90
CA VAL A 38 0.38 9.50 15.91
C VAL A 38 1.57 8.81 15.27
N SER A 39 2.24 7.93 16.01
CA SER A 39 3.33 7.10 15.53
C SER A 39 3.06 5.62 15.78
N LEU A 40 3.67 4.77 14.97
CA LEU A 40 3.45 3.31 14.94
C LEU A 40 4.76 2.58 15.28
N PRO A 41 5.00 2.24 16.56
CA PRO A 41 6.12 1.40 16.97
C PRO A 41 6.23 0.11 16.12
N GLY A 42 7.46 -0.27 15.78
CA GLY A 42 7.74 -1.46 14.94
C GLY A 42 7.67 -1.22 13.42
N LEU A 43 6.92 -0.22 12.96
CA LEU A 43 6.83 0.12 11.53
C LEU A 43 8.15 0.67 11.00
N GLN A 44 8.77 0.00 10.03
CA GLN A 44 10.04 0.43 9.44
C GLN A 44 9.80 1.52 8.38
N ARG A 45 10.74 2.45 8.16
CA ARG A 45 10.51 3.58 7.23
C ARG A 45 10.21 3.12 5.80
N HIS A 46 10.83 2.05 5.30
CA HIS A 46 10.52 1.52 3.96
C HIS A 46 9.14 0.86 3.86
N GLN A 47 8.51 0.51 5.00
CA GLN A 47 7.14 0.00 5.07
C GLN A 47 6.11 1.13 5.25
N ALA A 48 6.52 2.28 5.80
CA ALA A 48 5.59 3.29 6.30
C ALA A 48 4.65 3.86 5.22
N ASP A 49 5.14 4.14 4.02
CA ASP A 49 4.27 4.58 2.91
C ASP A 49 3.37 3.46 2.38
N ALA A 50 3.81 2.19 2.43
CA ALA A 50 2.97 1.06 2.07
C ALA A 50 1.79 0.92 3.05
N PHE A 51 2.05 1.09 4.35
CA PHE A 51 1.03 1.05 5.38
C PHE A 51 0.10 2.28 5.34
N HIS A 52 0.63 3.47 5.10
CA HIS A 52 -0.17 4.68 4.87
C HIS A 52 -1.13 4.51 3.68
N VAL A 53 -0.62 4.07 2.52
CA VAL A 53 -1.45 3.84 1.32
C VAL A 53 -2.49 2.74 1.54
N PHE A 54 -2.14 1.67 2.25
CA PHE A 54 -3.09 0.63 2.67
C PHE A 54 -4.24 1.19 3.52
N LEU A 55 -3.93 1.98 4.56
CA LEU A 55 -4.94 2.64 5.40
C LEU A 55 -5.81 3.62 4.61
N CYS A 56 -5.24 4.34 3.65
CA CYS A 56 -5.99 5.25 2.79
C CYS A 56 -6.93 4.48 1.83
N TYR A 57 -6.47 3.39 1.20
CA TYR A 57 -7.31 2.57 0.32
C TYR A 57 -8.47 1.91 1.07
N LEU A 58 -8.24 1.41 2.29
CA LEU A 58 -9.33 0.91 3.14
C LEU A 58 -10.34 2.00 3.49
N ALA A 59 -9.87 3.19 3.90
CA ALA A 59 -10.74 4.31 4.22
C ALA A 59 -11.58 4.76 3.00
N GLY A 60 -10.94 4.94 1.85
CA GLY A 60 -11.60 5.33 0.60
C GLY A 60 -12.66 4.32 0.15
N ALA A 61 -12.39 3.02 0.30
CA ALA A 61 -13.35 1.96 0.00
C ALA A 61 -14.55 1.95 0.96
N VAL A 62 -14.31 2.04 2.28
CA VAL A 62 -15.39 2.06 3.29
C VAL A 62 -16.27 3.30 3.14
N LEU A 63 -15.66 4.50 3.03
CA LEU A 63 -16.40 5.75 2.85
C LEU A 63 -17.23 5.72 1.55
N ALA A 64 -16.66 5.27 0.44
CA ALA A 64 -17.40 5.15 -0.82
C ALA A 64 -18.59 4.17 -0.73
N ARG A 65 -18.46 3.04 -0.01
CA ARG A 65 -19.56 2.09 0.24
C ARG A 65 -20.65 2.66 1.13
N ALA A 66 -20.29 3.54 2.07
CA ALA A 66 -21.22 4.21 2.97
C ALA A 66 -21.91 5.44 2.35
N GLY A 67 -21.43 5.95 1.21
CA GLY A 67 -21.84 7.24 0.65
C GLY A 67 -21.24 8.44 1.38
N GLU A 68 -20.18 8.21 2.16
CA GLU A 68 -19.53 9.20 3.03
C GLU A 68 -18.27 9.79 2.38
N HIS A 69 -17.85 10.95 2.89
CA HIS A 69 -16.67 11.68 2.40
C HIS A 69 -15.70 12.14 3.49
N ASP A 70 -16.13 12.21 4.75
CA ASP A 70 -15.29 12.65 5.87
C ASP A 70 -14.56 11.45 6.51
N PRO A 71 -13.20 11.43 6.55
CA PRO A 71 -12.43 10.40 7.26
C PRO A 71 -12.44 10.54 8.80
N ILE A 72 -13.07 11.56 9.38
CA ILE A 72 -13.18 11.72 10.84
C ILE A 72 -14.39 10.93 11.36
N GLN A 73 -14.27 9.60 11.31
CA GLN A 73 -15.29 8.65 11.76
C GLN A 73 -14.91 7.99 13.10
N ASP A 74 -15.86 7.29 13.72
CA ASP A 74 -15.60 6.52 14.95
C ASP A 74 -15.15 5.07 14.68
N GLU A 75 -14.79 4.37 15.76
CA GLU A 75 -14.30 3.00 15.69
C GLU A 75 -15.37 2.00 15.20
N THR A 76 -16.65 2.24 15.51
CA THR A 76 -17.76 1.38 15.11
C THR A 76 -17.97 1.47 13.61
N PHE A 77 -18.01 2.69 13.06
CA PHE A 77 -18.09 2.93 11.62
C PHE A 77 -16.99 2.18 10.85
N TRP A 78 -15.73 2.33 11.27
CA TRP A 78 -14.62 1.62 10.60
C TRP A 78 -14.73 0.11 10.75
N ARG A 79 -15.10 -0.40 11.93
CA ARG A 79 -15.26 -1.83 12.21
C ARG A 79 -16.34 -2.47 11.34
N GLU A 80 -17.50 -1.82 11.22
CA GLU A 80 -18.63 -2.29 10.42
C GLU A 80 -18.31 -2.22 8.92
N GLY A 81 -17.74 -1.11 8.45
CA GLY A 81 -17.32 -0.94 7.06
C GLY A 81 -16.26 -1.96 6.62
N LEU A 82 -15.21 -2.16 7.41
CA LEU A 82 -14.16 -3.15 7.12
C LEU A 82 -14.70 -4.59 7.12
N ARG A 83 -15.62 -4.92 8.06
CA ARG A 83 -16.31 -6.22 8.04
C ARG A 83 -17.20 -6.38 6.81
N ALA A 84 -17.92 -5.33 6.40
CA ALA A 84 -18.73 -5.35 5.18
C ALA A 84 -17.89 -5.59 3.91
N LEU A 85 -16.68 -5.02 3.83
CA LEU A 85 -15.73 -5.29 2.73
C LEU A 85 -15.29 -6.76 2.65
N ALA A 86 -15.37 -7.53 3.74
CA ALA A 86 -15.07 -8.97 3.75
C ALA A 86 -16.26 -9.85 3.29
N GLY A 87 -17.49 -9.35 3.40
CA GLY A 87 -18.70 -10.11 3.06
C GLY A 87 -18.78 -11.46 3.81
N GLU A 88 -19.08 -12.53 3.08
CA GLU A 88 -19.15 -13.91 3.60
C GLU A 88 -17.82 -14.47 4.16
N ALA A 89 -16.70 -13.79 3.92
CA ALA A 89 -15.46 -14.13 4.60
C ALA A 89 -15.44 -13.72 6.08
N GLY A 90 -16.23 -12.70 6.45
CA GLY A 90 -16.30 -12.19 7.82
C GLY A 90 -14.93 -11.87 8.41
N ASP A 91 -14.74 -12.23 9.67
CA ASP A 91 -13.54 -11.89 10.45
C ASP A 91 -12.31 -12.74 10.09
N ASP A 92 -12.45 -13.85 9.35
CA ASP A 92 -11.31 -14.63 8.83
C ASP A 92 -10.40 -13.75 7.96
N ALA A 93 -11.01 -12.95 7.08
CA ALA A 93 -10.31 -12.02 6.19
C ALA A 93 -9.50 -10.93 6.93
N TRP A 94 -9.73 -10.77 8.24
CA TRP A 94 -9.06 -9.82 9.12
C TRP A 94 -8.22 -10.50 10.21
N THR A 95 -8.13 -11.83 10.20
CA THR A 95 -7.36 -12.61 11.17
C THR A 95 -6.00 -13.01 10.60
N LEU A 96 -4.91 -12.78 11.34
CA LEU A 96 -3.55 -13.07 10.88
C LEU A 96 -3.30 -14.56 10.62
N VAL A 97 -3.81 -15.42 11.50
CA VAL A 97 -3.66 -16.88 11.42
C VAL A 97 -5.04 -17.51 11.37
N VAL A 98 -5.39 -18.05 10.21
CA VAL A 98 -6.55 -18.93 10.02
C VAL A 98 -6.01 -20.32 9.66
N GLU A 99 -6.44 -21.34 10.40
CA GLU A 99 -5.94 -22.71 10.20
C GLU A 99 -6.39 -23.29 8.86
N ASP A 100 -7.68 -23.13 8.55
CA ASP A 100 -8.26 -23.55 7.27
C ASP A 100 -7.65 -22.76 6.10
N LEU A 101 -7.02 -23.50 5.20
CA LEU A 101 -6.38 -22.98 4.00
C LEU A 101 -7.38 -22.68 2.88
N ALA A 102 -8.59 -23.24 2.91
CA ALA A 102 -9.68 -22.90 1.99
C ALA A 102 -10.41 -21.60 2.39
N ARG A 103 -10.05 -21.00 3.54
CA ARG A 103 -10.55 -19.71 4.02
C ARG A 103 -9.48 -18.61 3.84
N PRO A 104 -9.87 -17.35 3.61
CA PRO A 104 -8.92 -16.24 3.59
C PRO A 104 -8.33 -16.02 4.99
N ALA A 105 -7.13 -15.43 5.04
CA ALA A 105 -6.59 -14.79 6.23
C ALA A 105 -6.17 -13.35 5.84
N PHE A 106 -5.87 -12.48 6.80
CA PHE A 106 -5.47 -11.11 6.53
C PHE A 106 -4.31 -11.04 5.53
N MET A 107 -4.51 -10.40 4.37
CA MET A 107 -3.54 -10.29 3.28
C MET A 107 -3.04 -11.64 2.72
N GLN A 108 -3.84 -12.71 2.85
CA GLN A 108 -3.47 -14.09 2.57
C GLN A 108 -4.63 -14.86 1.90
N PRO A 109 -4.59 -15.11 0.58
CA PRO A 109 -5.71 -15.70 -0.13
C PRO A 109 -5.94 -17.18 0.24
N PRO A 110 -7.19 -17.70 0.06
CA PRO A 110 -7.45 -19.13 0.07
C PRO A 110 -6.57 -19.87 -0.93
N ILE A 111 -6.13 -21.05 -0.52
CA ILE A 111 -5.33 -21.98 -1.31
C ILE A 111 -6.21 -23.16 -1.69
N PRO A 112 -6.22 -23.59 -2.97
CA PRO A 112 -7.01 -24.76 -3.38
C PRO A 112 -6.63 -26.02 -2.59
N PRO A 113 -7.59 -26.86 -2.15
CA PRO A 113 -7.32 -28.08 -1.36
C PRO A 113 -6.22 -28.99 -1.91
N ARG A 114 -6.13 -29.13 -3.23
CA ARG A 114 -5.08 -29.86 -3.97
C ARG A 114 -3.65 -29.33 -3.78
N GLU A 115 -3.45 -28.24 -3.05
CA GLU A 115 -2.16 -27.59 -2.81
C GLU A 115 -1.81 -27.44 -1.32
N HIS A 116 -2.72 -27.80 -0.41
CA HIS A 116 -2.51 -27.65 1.04
C HIS A 116 -1.24 -28.34 1.55
N GLY A 117 -0.91 -29.53 1.03
CA GLY A 117 0.32 -30.26 1.36
C GLY A 117 1.59 -29.79 0.64
N LYS A 118 1.56 -28.68 -0.10
CA LYS A 118 2.71 -28.18 -0.90
C LYS A 118 3.39 -26.94 -0.31
N LEU A 119 2.82 -26.34 0.73
CA LEU A 119 3.37 -25.16 1.39
C LEU A 119 4.79 -25.45 1.91
N LYS A 120 5.66 -24.43 1.84
CA LYS A 120 7.04 -24.52 2.33
C LYS A 120 7.35 -23.33 3.22
N LEU A 121 8.13 -23.56 4.28
CA LEU A 121 8.64 -22.49 5.15
C LEU A 121 9.31 -21.40 4.29
N LYS A 122 8.85 -20.17 4.49
CA LYS A 122 9.30 -18.96 3.78
C LYS A 122 10.08 -18.03 4.70
N ALA A 123 9.61 -17.84 5.93
CA ALA A 123 10.23 -16.99 6.94
C ALA A 123 9.79 -17.41 8.35
N THR A 124 10.66 -17.27 9.35
CA THR A 124 10.35 -17.50 10.78
C THR A 124 10.19 -16.20 11.58
N THR A 125 10.28 -15.06 10.90
CA THR A 125 10.23 -13.70 11.48
C THR A 125 9.68 -12.72 10.44
N PRO A 126 9.06 -11.59 10.85
CA PRO A 126 8.52 -10.61 9.91
C PRO A 126 9.61 -10.00 9.02
N ASP A 127 10.79 -9.70 9.58
CA ASP A 127 11.89 -9.08 8.82
C ASP A 127 12.49 -10.01 7.74
N ALA A 128 12.32 -11.33 7.88
CA ALA A 128 12.66 -12.30 6.84
C ALA A 128 11.52 -12.55 5.83
N LEU A 129 10.28 -12.15 6.14
CA LEU A 129 9.14 -12.20 5.22
C LEU A 129 9.07 -10.96 4.32
N ASP A 130 9.48 -9.81 4.84
CA ASP A 130 9.35 -8.49 4.22
C ASP A 130 10.07 -8.34 2.86
N LEU A 131 9.75 -7.27 2.16
CA LEU A 131 10.16 -6.95 0.80
C LEU A 131 11.68 -6.94 0.59
N LEU A 132 12.48 -6.50 1.57
CA LEU A 132 13.92 -6.26 1.44
C LEU A 132 14.72 -7.56 1.21
N PRO A 133 15.27 -7.82 0.02
CA PRO A 133 16.27 -8.86 -0.17
C PRO A 133 17.59 -8.32 0.38
N THR A 134 17.80 -8.51 1.68
CA THR A 134 19.07 -8.19 2.35
C THR A 134 20.13 -9.19 1.94
N ALA A 135 21.37 -8.74 1.70
CA ALA A 135 22.49 -9.65 1.53
C ALA A 135 22.66 -10.45 2.83
N LYS A 136 22.71 -11.79 2.74
CA LYS A 136 22.75 -12.69 3.90
C LYS A 136 23.79 -12.21 4.92
N ASN A 137 23.32 -11.71 6.06
CA ASN A 137 24.12 -11.26 7.21
C ASN A 137 25.11 -10.10 6.99
N HIS A 138 24.99 -9.31 5.91
CA HIS A 138 25.93 -8.19 5.66
C HIS A 138 25.36 -6.77 5.89
N ASP A 139 24.08 -6.52 5.60
CA ASP A 139 23.50 -5.16 5.76
C ASP A 139 22.65 -5.03 7.03
N VAL A 140 21.65 -5.90 7.18
CA VAL A 140 20.84 -6.06 8.40
C VAL A 140 20.87 -7.54 8.75
N LYS A 141 21.05 -7.87 10.04
CA LYS A 141 20.98 -9.29 10.47
C LYS A 141 19.53 -9.75 10.32
N GLN A 142 19.32 -10.81 9.54
CA GLN A 142 18.01 -11.45 9.38
C GLN A 142 17.57 -12.14 10.68
N ALA A 143 16.27 -12.23 10.91
CA ALA A 143 15.63 -12.83 12.07
C ALA A 143 15.98 -12.19 13.42
N ARG A 144 15.99 -10.85 13.48
CA ARG A 144 16.12 -10.12 14.76
C ARG A 144 14.86 -10.19 15.62
N ALA A 145 13.68 -10.26 14.99
CA ALA A 145 12.40 -10.26 15.68
C ALA A 145 11.97 -11.68 16.11
N ALA A 146 12.83 -12.39 16.86
CA ALA A 146 12.53 -13.72 17.40
C ALA A 146 11.33 -13.76 18.36
N HIS A 147 10.95 -12.59 18.91
CA HIS A 147 9.72 -12.35 19.66
C HIS A 147 8.95 -11.18 19.02
N ALA A 148 8.70 -11.28 17.71
CA ALA A 148 7.94 -10.27 16.95
C ALA A 148 6.55 -10.03 17.55
N HIS A 149 6.16 -8.76 17.66
CA HIS A 149 4.76 -8.43 17.95
C HIS A 149 3.87 -8.68 16.71
N PRO A 150 2.54 -8.88 16.89
CA PRO A 150 1.63 -9.11 15.77
C PRO A 150 1.62 -7.99 14.72
N ASP A 151 1.83 -6.74 15.11
CA ASP A 151 1.88 -5.59 14.21
C ASP A 151 3.07 -5.61 13.24
N GLU A 152 4.24 -6.10 13.66
CA GLU A 152 5.40 -6.30 12.79
C GLU A 152 5.08 -7.26 11.63
N TRP A 153 4.23 -8.29 11.87
CA TRP A 153 3.72 -9.17 10.83
C TRP A 153 2.66 -8.51 9.93
N VAL A 154 1.81 -7.63 10.48
CA VAL A 154 0.89 -6.80 9.68
C VAL A 154 1.69 -5.91 8.71
N TYR A 155 2.71 -5.21 9.21
CA TYR A 155 3.53 -4.30 8.40
C TYR A 155 4.32 -5.07 7.33
N ALA A 156 4.92 -6.22 7.68
CA ALA A 156 5.63 -7.08 6.74
C ALA A 156 4.70 -7.66 5.66
N LEU A 157 3.49 -8.10 6.00
CA LEU A 157 2.49 -8.56 5.04
C LEU A 157 2.06 -7.45 4.08
N VAL A 158 1.71 -6.27 4.60
CA VAL A 158 1.28 -5.13 3.77
C VAL A 158 2.40 -4.69 2.82
N SER A 159 3.62 -4.54 3.32
CA SER A 159 4.82 -4.21 2.53
C SER A 159 5.09 -5.25 1.44
N LEU A 160 5.24 -6.53 1.81
CA LEU A 160 5.48 -7.62 0.88
C LEU A 160 4.42 -7.68 -0.22
N GLN A 161 3.15 -7.59 0.14
CA GLN A 161 2.03 -7.83 -0.77
C GLN A 161 1.74 -6.65 -1.71
N THR A 162 1.96 -5.40 -1.26
CA THR A 162 1.58 -4.17 -2.00
C THR A 162 2.76 -3.40 -2.61
N MET A 163 4.01 -3.80 -2.34
CA MET A 163 5.23 -3.16 -2.85
C MET A 163 6.24 -4.13 -3.51
N SER A 164 5.96 -5.43 -3.61
CA SER A 164 6.89 -6.35 -4.31
C SER A 164 6.82 -6.27 -5.82
N GLY A 165 7.97 -6.06 -6.45
CA GLY A 165 8.16 -6.38 -7.87
C GLY A 165 8.42 -7.88 -8.13
N PHE A 166 8.66 -8.22 -9.39
CA PHE A 166 9.05 -9.57 -9.81
C PHE A 166 10.38 -9.99 -9.15
N PHE A 167 10.54 -11.28 -8.85
CA PHE A 167 11.78 -11.83 -8.27
C PHE A 167 12.03 -13.28 -8.74
N GLY A 168 12.00 -13.48 -10.06
CA GLY A 168 12.17 -14.79 -10.68
C GLY A 168 10.89 -15.63 -10.67
N ARG A 169 10.96 -16.81 -11.33
CA ARG A 169 9.82 -17.72 -11.48
C ARG A 169 9.23 -18.08 -10.12
N GLY A 170 7.92 -17.91 -9.98
CA GLY A 170 7.18 -18.14 -8.74
C GLY A 170 6.92 -16.88 -7.90
N ASN A 171 7.65 -15.78 -8.12
CA ASN A 171 7.58 -14.54 -7.33
C ASN A 171 7.12 -13.35 -8.19
N GLN A 172 5.81 -13.22 -8.40
CA GLN A 172 5.20 -12.30 -9.37
C GLN A 172 5.06 -10.86 -8.85
N GLY A 173 5.36 -9.83 -9.64
CA GLY A 173 5.19 -8.45 -9.16
C GLY A 173 3.74 -8.06 -8.89
N ILE A 174 3.54 -6.98 -8.13
CA ILE A 174 2.29 -6.22 -8.12
C ILE A 174 2.02 -5.64 -9.52
N SER A 175 0.75 -5.39 -9.79
CA SER A 175 0.26 -4.73 -11.02
C SER A 175 0.67 -3.26 -11.15
N ARG A 176 0.99 -2.59 -10.03
CA ARG A 176 1.37 -1.17 -9.94
C ARG A 176 2.86 -0.92 -10.21
N MET A 177 3.44 -1.63 -11.17
CA MET A 177 4.85 -1.49 -11.59
C MET A 177 5.01 -1.77 -13.08
N ASN A 178 5.87 -1.01 -13.74
CA ASN A 178 6.41 -1.37 -15.05
C ASN A 178 7.27 -2.66 -14.93
N SER A 179 7.44 -3.37 -16.03
CA SER A 179 8.02 -4.73 -16.02
C SER A 179 9.52 -4.79 -15.65
N GLY A 180 10.00 -5.99 -15.34
CA GLY A 180 11.43 -6.27 -15.12
C GLY A 180 11.97 -5.78 -13.77
N PHE A 181 12.49 -4.55 -13.74
CA PHE A 181 13.10 -3.90 -12.57
C PHE A 181 12.24 -2.73 -12.02
N GLY A 182 10.97 -2.69 -12.41
CA GLY A 182 10.02 -1.72 -11.90
C GLY A 182 9.97 -1.66 -10.37
N ASN A 183 9.65 -0.46 -9.91
CA ASN A 183 9.39 -0.13 -8.52
C ASN A 183 8.15 0.78 -8.48
N ARG A 184 7.61 0.96 -7.28
CA ARG A 184 6.42 1.75 -7.02
C ARG A 184 6.83 2.93 -6.13
N PRO A 185 7.25 4.07 -6.70
CA PRO A 185 7.44 5.29 -5.92
C PRO A 185 6.08 5.75 -5.36
N VAL A 186 6.06 6.16 -4.10
CA VAL A 186 4.94 6.87 -3.49
C VAL A 186 5.27 8.36 -3.56
N VAL A 187 4.53 9.08 -4.41
CA VAL A 187 4.63 10.52 -4.57
C VAL A 187 3.38 11.16 -3.99
N GLU A 188 3.54 12.15 -3.12
CA GLU A 188 2.42 12.85 -2.50
C GLU A 188 2.74 14.31 -2.20
N LEU A 189 1.77 15.19 -2.44
CA LEU A 189 1.82 16.55 -1.90
C LEU A 189 1.09 16.57 -0.55
N VAL A 190 1.76 16.99 0.54
CA VAL A 190 1.25 16.90 1.91
C VAL A 190 1.34 18.23 2.67
N ARG A 191 0.51 18.43 3.69
CA ARG A 191 0.58 19.56 4.65
C ARG A 191 1.30 19.25 5.96
N SER A 192 1.45 17.97 6.28
CA SER A 192 2.29 17.48 7.37
C SER A 192 2.86 16.12 6.99
N LEU A 193 4.00 15.80 7.57
CA LEU A 193 4.66 14.50 7.48
C LEU A 193 4.12 13.52 8.55
N ASP A 194 3.40 14.04 9.56
CA ASP A 194 2.81 13.22 10.63
C ASP A 194 1.69 12.32 10.07
N PRO A 195 1.65 11.01 10.41
CA PRO A 195 0.71 10.06 9.83
C PRO A 195 -0.76 10.44 9.89
N ALA A 196 -1.24 11.00 11.01
CA ALA A 196 -2.65 11.36 11.21
C ALA A 196 -3.14 12.50 10.29
N PRO A 197 -2.57 13.72 10.32
CA PRO A 197 -2.95 14.77 9.38
C PRO A 197 -2.70 14.37 7.92
N ARG A 198 -1.60 13.65 7.61
CA ARG A 198 -1.36 13.15 6.25
C ARG A 198 -2.47 12.21 5.75
N TRP A 199 -2.92 11.26 6.58
CA TRP A 199 -4.02 10.35 6.25
C TRP A 199 -5.35 11.08 6.05
N ARG A 200 -5.71 12.02 6.95
CA ARG A 200 -6.90 12.88 6.80
C ARG A 200 -6.88 13.70 5.50
N ASP A 201 -5.70 14.14 5.08
CA ASP A 201 -5.50 14.90 3.84
C ASP A 201 -5.51 14.04 2.57
N ALA A 202 -5.04 12.80 2.66
CA ALA A 202 -4.99 11.88 1.54
C ALA A 202 -6.37 11.31 1.18
N VAL A 203 -7.17 10.89 2.18
CA VAL A 203 -8.42 10.14 1.94
C VAL A 203 -9.46 10.91 1.10
N PRO A 204 -9.80 12.18 1.35
CA PRO A 204 -10.74 12.92 0.50
C PRO A 204 -10.23 13.15 -0.93
N ARG A 205 -8.91 13.27 -1.11
CA ARG A 205 -8.29 13.40 -2.44
C ARG A 205 -8.29 12.06 -3.19
N LEU A 206 -8.12 10.94 -2.47
CA LEU A 206 -8.29 9.59 -3.00
C LEU A 206 -9.74 9.33 -3.42
N LEU A 207 -10.74 9.79 -2.66
CA LEU A 207 -12.16 9.67 -3.03
C LEU A 207 -12.46 10.41 -4.35
N ARG A 208 -11.93 11.63 -4.52
CA ARG A 208 -12.02 12.36 -5.80
C ARG A 208 -11.34 11.58 -6.94
N HIS A 209 -10.10 11.11 -6.72
CA HIS A 209 -9.37 10.30 -7.70
C HIS A 209 -10.13 9.02 -8.10
N ARG A 210 -10.77 8.36 -7.13
CA ARG A 210 -11.64 7.20 -7.36
C ARG A 210 -12.84 7.55 -8.24
N GLN A 211 -13.47 8.71 -8.02
CA GLN A 211 -14.56 9.21 -8.87
C GLN A 211 -14.06 9.51 -10.30
N GLU A 212 -12.96 10.26 -10.43
CA GLU A 212 -12.30 10.56 -11.71
C GLU A 212 -11.97 9.28 -12.52
N ILE A 213 -11.60 8.20 -11.83
CA ILE A 213 -11.32 6.89 -12.44
C ILE A 213 -12.59 6.18 -12.94
N LEU A 214 -13.68 6.22 -12.16
CA LEU A 214 -14.94 5.51 -12.48
C LEU A 214 -15.75 6.23 -13.56
N GLU A 215 -15.70 7.57 -13.60
CA GLU A 215 -16.35 8.39 -14.63
C GLU A 215 -15.53 8.43 -15.93
N GLY A 216 -14.20 8.27 -15.84
CA GLY A 216 -13.30 8.30 -16.98
C GLY A 216 -13.35 7.05 -17.88
N SER A 217 -13.15 7.23 -19.18
CA SER A 217 -12.99 6.13 -20.16
C SER A 217 -11.62 5.45 -20.04
N ASN A 218 -11.31 4.89 -18.87
CA ASN A 218 -10.04 4.24 -18.56
C ASN A 218 -10.01 2.77 -19.02
N PRO A 219 -8.86 2.24 -19.48
CA PRO A 219 -8.79 0.87 -20.02
C PRO A 219 -9.02 -0.24 -18.98
N TRP A 220 -8.83 0.07 -17.69
CA TRP A 220 -8.97 -0.88 -16.57
C TRP A 220 -10.42 -1.20 -16.22
N ARG A 221 -11.35 -0.30 -16.54
CA ARG A 221 -12.81 -0.46 -16.37
C ARG A 221 -13.23 -0.98 -14.98
N PHE A 222 -12.60 -0.48 -13.92
CA PHE A 222 -12.90 -0.85 -12.53
C PHE A 222 -14.40 -0.78 -12.21
N GLY A 223 -14.88 -1.70 -11.38
CA GLY A 223 -16.26 -1.73 -10.93
C GLY A 223 -16.49 -0.75 -9.76
N PRO A 224 -17.59 0.02 -9.74
CA PRO A 224 -17.91 0.87 -8.61
C PRO A 224 -18.17 0.06 -7.34
N ASP A 225 -18.62 -1.19 -7.45
CA ASP A 225 -18.76 -2.17 -6.36
C ASP A 225 -17.79 -3.36 -6.48
N GLY A 226 -16.63 -3.12 -7.10
CA GLY A 226 -15.62 -4.15 -7.32
C GLY A 226 -14.95 -4.67 -6.04
N LEU A 227 -14.15 -5.71 -6.21
CA LEU A 227 -13.38 -6.35 -5.14
C LEU A 227 -12.30 -5.40 -4.61
N VAL A 228 -12.40 -5.06 -3.32
CA VAL A 228 -11.38 -4.26 -2.61
C VAL A 228 -10.30 -5.17 -2.02
N LEU A 229 -10.71 -6.17 -1.23
CA LEU A 229 -9.82 -7.08 -0.52
C LEU A 229 -9.46 -8.25 -1.46
N VAL A 230 -8.36 -8.14 -2.22
CA VAL A 230 -8.01 -9.13 -3.26
C VAL A 230 -7.76 -10.54 -2.70
N TRP A 231 -7.47 -10.66 -1.40
CA TRP A 231 -7.28 -11.95 -0.73
C TRP A 231 -8.60 -12.71 -0.43
N LEU A 232 -9.78 -12.16 -0.71
CA LEU A 232 -11.04 -12.91 -0.52
C LEU A 232 -11.29 -14.00 -1.58
N ARG A 233 -10.68 -13.87 -2.76
CA ARG A 233 -10.81 -14.88 -3.84
C ARG A 233 -9.71 -15.93 -3.70
N GLU A 234 -10.02 -17.19 -3.96
CA GLU A 234 -9.00 -18.26 -4.02
C GLU A 234 -7.86 -17.89 -4.99
N TRP A 235 -6.64 -18.37 -4.73
CA TRP A 235 -5.55 -18.26 -5.68
C TRP A 235 -4.77 -19.57 -5.83
N ASP A 236 -4.88 -20.16 -7.02
CA ASP A 236 -4.09 -21.32 -7.47
C ASP A 236 -2.71 -20.95 -8.03
N GLY A 237 -2.35 -19.66 -8.02
CA GLY A 237 -1.10 -19.14 -8.57
C GLY A 237 -1.05 -19.09 -10.11
N ARG A 238 -2.16 -19.34 -10.80
CA ARG A 238 -2.24 -19.37 -12.27
C ARG A 238 -3.34 -18.48 -12.83
N THR A 239 -4.47 -18.45 -12.13
CA THR A 239 -5.62 -17.61 -12.48
C THR A 239 -5.42 -16.21 -11.91
N SER A 240 -5.43 -15.22 -12.78
CA SER A 240 -5.40 -13.79 -12.44
C SER A 240 -6.80 -13.21 -12.42
N LEU A 241 -7.06 -12.22 -11.57
CA LEU A 241 -8.29 -11.42 -11.59
C LEU A 241 -8.21 -10.36 -12.69
N ALA A 242 -9.29 -10.10 -13.40
CA ALA A 242 -9.38 -8.98 -14.34
C ALA A 242 -9.51 -7.66 -13.59
N THR A 243 -8.94 -6.58 -14.13
CA THR A 243 -9.04 -5.23 -13.55
C THR A 243 -10.48 -4.76 -13.38
N GLY A 244 -11.38 -5.11 -14.31
CA GLY A 244 -12.80 -4.78 -14.20
C GLY A 244 -13.57 -5.47 -13.07
N GLU A 245 -12.99 -6.48 -12.41
CA GLU A 245 -13.58 -7.10 -11.20
C GLU A 245 -13.26 -6.32 -9.91
N LEU A 246 -12.36 -5.33 -9.98
CA LEU A 246 -11.78 -4.65 -8.82
C LEU A 246 -12.39 -3.27 -8.59
N ASP A 247 -12.37 -2.83 -7.33
CA ASP A 247 -12.61 -1.42 -6.98
C ASP A 247 -11.33 -0.62 -7.28
N PRO A 248 -11.37 0.68 -7.66
CA PRO A 248 -10.14 1.48 -7.79
C PRO A 248 -9.26 1.50 -6.53
N CYS A 249 -9.85 1.32 -5.34
CA CYS A 249 -9.14 1.22 -4.06
C CYS A 249 -8.72 -0.22 -3.68
N TYR A 250 -8.60 -1.14 -4.64
CA TYR A 250 -8.21 -2.53 -4.35
C TYR A 250 -6.83 -2.65 -3.69
N VAL A 251 -6.77 -3.42 -2.60
CA VAL A 251 -5.55 -3.78 -1.89
C VAL A 251 -5.05 -5.11 -2.45
N GLU A 252 -3.88 -5.08 -3.09
CA GLU A 252 -3.33 -6.20 -3.85
C GLU A 252 -2.55 -7.21 -2.98
N VAL A 253 -2.54 -8.48 -3.40
CA VAL A 253 -1.68 -9.54 -2.85
C VAL A 253 -0.93 -10.27 -3.94
N CYS A 254 0.37 -9.98 -4.12
CA CYS A 254 1.22 -10.57 -5.17
C CYS A 254 2.01 -11.83 -4.73
N ARG A 255 1.82 -12.32 -3.50
CA ARG A 255 2.44 -13.53 -2.95
C ARG A 255 1.39 -14.45 -2.33
N ARG A 256 1.56 -15.76 -2.50
CA ARG A 256 0.75 -16.80 -1.85
C ARG A 256 1.39 -17.16 -0.52
N ILE A 257 1.13 -16.36 0.51
CA ILE A 257 1.65 -16.54 1.87
C ILE A 257 0.56 -17.12 2.77
N ARG A 258 0.95 -17.93 3.76
CA ARG A 258 0.15 -18.27 4.94
C ARG A 258 0.98 -18.13 6.21
N LEU A 259 0.44 -17.42 7.19
CA LEU A 259 0.97 -17.43 8.55
C LEU A 259 0.44 -18.65 9.29
N ARG A 260 1.31 -19.23 10.13
CA ARG A 260 1.04 -20.38 10.98
C ARG A 260 1.55 -20.06 12.38
N ALA A 261 0.80 -20.48 13.39
CA ALA A 261 1.24 -20.46 14.78
C ALA A 261 0.61 -21.70 15.45
N ALA A 262 1.45 -22.58 15.99
CA ALA A 262 1.00 -23.73 16.79
C ALA A 262 1.15 -23.40 18.28
N ASP A 263 0.32 -23.96 19.16
CA ASP A 263 0.37 -23.67 20.61
C ASP A 263 1.78 -23.98 21.17
N GLY A 264 2.50 -22.92 21.56
CA GLY A 264 3.87 -22.98 22.08
C GLY A 264 4.98 -22.62 21.08
N ASP A 265 4.70 -22.61 19.77
CA ASP A 265 5.65 -22.25 18.72
C ASP A 265 5.53 -20.77 18.30
N PRO A 266 6.64 -20.10 17.92
CA PRO A 266 6.61 -18.76 17.36
C PRO A 266 5.90 -18.77 15.99
N MET A 267 5.18 -17.68 15.69
CA MET A 267 4.51 -17.55 14.39
C MET A 267 5.52 -17.56 13.24
N HIS A 268 5.22 -18.30 12.17
CA HIS A 268 6.03 -18.39 10.95
C HIS A 268 5.19 -18.22 9.70
N ALA A 269 5.85 -17.94 8.58
CA ALA A 269 5.24 -17.82 7.26
C ALA A 269 5.64 -18.97 6.36
N GLU A 270 4.66 -19.53 5.67
CA GLU A 270 4.79 -20.52 4.60
C GLU A 270 4.34 -19.91 3.27
N ALA A 271 4.82 -20.46 2.15
CA ALA A 271 4.50 -19.94 0.83
C ALA A 271 4.32 -21.01 -0.26
N LEU A 272 3.62 -20.62 -1.33
CA LEU A 272 3.57 -21.30 -2.61
C LEU A 272 4.04 -20.37 -3.74
N PRO A 273 4.62 -20.92 -4.83
CA PRO A 273 4.90 -20.14 -6.03
C PRO A 273 3.60 -19.76 -6.77
N ALA A 274 3.69 -18.68 -7.55
CA ALA A 274 2.70 -18.32 -8.57
C ALA A 274 3.35 -18.26 -9.97
N ASP A 275 2.79 -18.97 -10.93
CA ASP A 275 3.21 -18.94 -12.34
C ASP A 275 2.68 -17.67 -13.06
N SER A 276 1.57 -17.10 -12.60
CA SER A 276 0.93 -15.87 -13.13
C SER A 276 0.74 -14.80 -12.05
N PRO A 277 0.75 -13.49 -12.38
CA PRO A 277 0.48 -12.41 -11.43
C PRO A 277 -0.94 -12.50 -10.87
N ARG A 278 -1.20 -11.82 -9.74
CA ARG A 278 -2.54 -11.85 -9.12
C ARG A 278 -3.58 -11.10 -9.96
N ILE A 279 -3.18 -9.99 -10.56
CA ILE A 279 -4.04 -9.15 -11.40
C ILE A 279 -3.58 -9.24 -12.86
N ALA A 280 -4.53 -9.39 -13.78
CA ALA A 280 -4.30 -9.33 -15.22
C ALA A 280 -4.21 -7.86 -15.64
N ALA A 281 -2.99 -7.34 -15.69
CA ALA A 281 -2.67 -5.94 -15.96
C ALA A 281 -1.32 -5.75 -16.67
N ARG A 282 -0.81 -6.77 -17.37
CA ARG A 282 0.56 -6.77 -17.90
C ARG A 282 0.72 -5.76 -19.03
N GLU A 283 -0.28 -5.72 -19.91
CA GLU A 283 -0.49 -4.82 -21.03
C GLU A 283 -0.72 -3.35 -20.61
N LEU A 284 -0.85 -3.08 -19.32
CA LEU A 284 -1.07 -1.74 -18.77
C LEU A 284 0.23 -1.06 -18.31
N ASN A 285 1.40 -1.72 -18.41
CA ASN A 285 2.72 -1.14 -18.09
C ASN A 285 2.82 -0.46 -16.70
N GLY A 286 2.09 -0.99 -15.71
CA GLY A 286 2.00 -0.44 -14.34
C GLY A 286 0.97 0.68 -14.16
N VAL A 287 0.41 1.21 -15.26
CA VAL A 287 -0.59 2.27 -15.28
C VAL A 287 -1.96 1.66 -14.98
N VAL A 288 -2.28 1.50 -13.69
CA VAL A 288 -3.53 0.86 -13.19
C VAL A 288 -4.34 1.80 -12.28
N GLY A 289 -4.20 3.11 -12.47
CA GLY A 289 -4.96 4.12 -11.71
C GLY A 289 -4.49 4.37 -10.28
N ASP A 290 -3.26 3.97 -9.92
CA ASP A 290 -2.72 4.17 -8.56
C ASP A 290 -2.56 5.67 -8.22
N ALA A 291 -3.22 6.10 -7.14
CA ALA A 291 -3.35 7.51 -6.80
C ALA A 291 -2.01 8.18 -6.43
N TRP A 292 -1.01 7.43 -5.94
CA TRP A 292 0.30 7.97 -5.54
C TRP A 292 1.38 7.86 -6.62
N LEU A 293 1.09 7.25 -7.76
CA LEU A 293 2.09 6.87 -8.76
C LEU A 293 1.91 7.71 -10.04
N PRO A 294 2.83 8.65 -10.33
CA PRO A 294 2.81 9.38 -11.60
C PRO A 294 2.94 8.44 -12.79
N VAL A 295 2.33 8.84 -13.91
CA VAL A 295 2.46 8.14 -15.18
C VAL A 295 3.48 8.88 -16.04
N ASP A 296 4.52 8.19 -16.48
CA ASP A 296 5.48 8.73 -17.43
C ASP A 296 4.88 8.69 -18.84
N VAL A 297 4.84 9.86 -19.49
CA VAL A 297 4.25 10.09 -20.81
C VAL A 297 5.30 10.59 -21.81
N THR A 298 6.59 10.47 -21.49
CA THR A 298 7.70 10.87 -22.39
C THR A 298 8.00 9.85 -23.48
N GLY A 299 7.59 8.59 -23.28
CA GLY A 299 7.80 7.49 -24.23
C GLY A 299 6.69 7.35 -25.28
N SER A 300 6.85 6.38 -26.18
CA SER A 300 5.83 6.00 -27.16
C SER A 300 4.61 5.30 -26.54
N GLU A 301 4.77 4.72 -25.36
CA GLU A 301 3.72 4.14 -24.53
C GLU A 301 3.72 4.82 -23.17
N GLN A 302 2.54 4.97 -22.56
CA GLN A 302 2.44 5.41 -21.17
C GLN A 302 2.88 4.28 -20.24
N THR A 303 3.63 4.62 -19.19
CA THR A 303 4.11 3.65 -18.20
C THR A 303 4.04 4.22 -16.79
N SER A 304 3.94 3.38 -15.76
CA SER A 304 4.11 3.87 -14.39
C SER A 304 5.53 4.37 -14.18
N LEU A 305 5.69 5.54 -13.54
CA LEU A 305 7.00 6.08 -13.21
C LEU A 305 7.86 5.03 -12.48
N THR A 306 9.03 4.75 -13.04
CA THR A 306 10.01 3.82 -12.48
C THR A 306 11.28 4.60 -12.13
N VAL A 307 11.71 4.54 -10.88
CA VAL A 307 12.94 5.19 -10.42
C VAL A 307 14.13 4.33 -10.77
N SER A 308 15.17 4.91 -11.38
CA SER A 308 16.39 4.21 -11.76
C SER A 308 17.29 3.88 -10.55
N PRO A 309 18.30 3.01 -10.68
CA PRO A 309 19.29 2.71 -9.62
C PRO A 309 20.01 3.93 -9.03
N GLN A 310 19.99 5.08 -9.71
CA GLN A 310 20.51 6.35 -9.21
C GLN A 310 19.60 7.01 -8.15
N GLY A 311 18.41 6.48 -7.92
CA GLY A 311 17.43 6.96 -6.95
C GLY A 311 16.82 8.31 -7.33
N LEU A 312 16.49 9.10 -6.31
CA LEU A 312 15.79 10.39 -6.45
C LEU A 312 16.77 11.50 -6.85
N THR A 313 17.10 11.57 -8.14
CA THR A 313 17.98 12.58 -8.74
C THR A 313 17.33 13.96 -8.80
N ALA A 314 18.14 15.02 -8.90
CA ALA A 314 17.64 16.40 -9.00
C ALA A 314 16.72 16.61 -10.23
N ASP A 315 16.99 15.97 -11.37
CA ASP A 315 16.11 16.04 -12.54
C ASP A 315 14.78 15.30 -12.32
N LEU A 316 14.79 14.11 -11.71
CA LEU A 316 13.55 13.40 -11.39
C LEU A 316 12.69 14.22 -10.42
N LEU A 317 13.30 14.82 -9.39
CA LEU A 317 12.61 15.70 -8.45
C LEU A 317 12.06 16.96 -9.13
N ARG A 318 12.79 17.56 -10.08
CA ARG A 318 12.32 18.65 -10.93
C ARG A 318 11.11 18.21 -11.76
N ARG A 319 11.18 17.05 -12.42
CA ARG A 319 10.07 16.49 -13.21
C ARG A 319 8.82 16.30 -12.36
N LEU A 320 8.96 15.74 -11.15
CA LEU A 320 7.87 15.56 -10.20
C LEU A 320 7.27 16.90 -9.74
N LEU A 321 8.11 17.89 -9.42
CA LEU A 321 7.66 19.21 -8.93
C LEU A 321 6.89 20.00 -10.00
N PHE A 322 7.32 19.93 -11.26
CA PHE A 322 6.74 20.69 -12.37
C PHE A 322 5.77 19.88 -13.25
N ALA A 323 5.56 18.59 -12.97
CA ALA A 323 4.83 17.64 -13.83
C ALA A 323 5.41 17.51 -15.26
N ASP A 324 6.74 17.64 -15.39
CA ASP A 324 7.42 17.63 -16.69
C ASP A 324 7.56 16.21 -17.25
N GLY A 325 6.85 15.94 -18.35
CA GLY A 325 6.70 14.61 -18.93
C GLY A 325 5.97 13.61 -18.03
N LEU A 326 5.20 14.08 -17.04
CA LEU A 326 4.49 13.25 -16.07
C LEU A 326 3.02 13.64 -15.98
N GLN A 327 2.13 12.66 -16.17
CA GLN A 327 0.72 12.81 -15.81
C GLN A 327 0.56 12.54 -14.30
N MET A 328 -0.01 13.52 -13.61
CA MET A 328 -0.15 13.57 -12.14
C MET A 328 -1.61 13.39 -11.72
N THR A 329 -1.84 12.94 -10.49
CA THR A 329 -3.15 12.64 -9.91
C THR A 329 -3.64 13.74 -8.95
N SER A 330 -4.84 13.56 -8.39
CA SER A 330 -5.37 14.41 -7.31
C SER A 330 -4.51 14.42 -6.02
N LEU A 331 -3.64 13.42 -5.77
CA LEU A 331 -2.76 13.36 -4.59
C LEU A 331 -1.46 14.17 -4.77
N HIS A 332 -1.10 14.48 -6.02
CA HIS A 332 0.05 15.32 -6.38
C HIS A 332 -0.30 16.81 -6.47
N ARG A 333 -1.55 17.16 -6.18
CA ARG A 333 -2.09 18.53 -6.23
C ARG A 333 -2.58 18.96 -4.83
N PRO A 334 -2.56 20.27 -4.52
CA PRO A 334 -3.09 20.75 -3.26
C PRO A 334 -4.63 20.60 -3.23
N GLY A 335 -5.18 20.39 -2.03
CA GLY A 335 -6.61 20.57 -1.81
C GLY A 335 -7.02 22.03 -2.06
N PRO A 336 -8.29 22.30 -2.44
CA PRO A 336 -8.75 23.64 -2.81
C PRO A 336 -8.49 24.69 -1.71
N ASP A 337 -8.79 24.33 -0.46
CA ASP A 337 -8.72 25.25 0.70
C ASP A 337 -7.39 25.15 1.48
N TRP A 338 -6.38 24.48 0.93
CA TRP A 338 -5.11 24.29 1.63
C TRP A 338 -4.36 25.61 1.79
N GLN A 339 -3.94 25.95 3.01
CA GLN A 339 -3.13 27.13 3.32
C GLN A 339 -1.77 26.73 3.92
N GLY A 340 -0.82 27.67 3.95
CA GLY A 340 0.52 27.42 4.49
C GLY A 340 1.48 26.72 3.52
N PRO A 341 2.69 26.33 4.02
CA PRO A 341 3.68 25.56 3.28
C PRO A 341 3.18 24.15 3.00
N LEU A 342 3.70 23.55 1.93
CA LEU A 342 3.45 22.16 1.55
C LEU A 342 4.77 21.42 1.42
N TRP A 343 4.73 20.09 1.38
CA TRP A 343 5.88 19.25 1.04
C TRP A 343 5.52 18.34 -0.11
N LEU A 344 6.40 18.24 -1.10
CA LEU A 344 6.39 17.11 -2.03
C LEU A 344 7.21 15.99 -1.37
N SER A 345 6.51 14.98 -0.85
CA SER A 345 7.10 13.76 -0.32
C SER A 345 7.22 12.73 -1.44
N VAL A 346 8.40 12.12 -1.53
CA VAL A 346 8.71 11.08 -2.52
C VAL A 346 9.50 9.99 -1.82
N SER A 347 8.98 8.77 -1.80
CA SER A 347 9.71 7.60 -1.31
C SER A 347 9.65 6.44 -2.30
N VAL A 348 10.71 5.63 -2.33
CA VAL A 348 10.80 4.48 -3.24
C VAL A 348 11.83 3.46 -2.74
N LEU A 349 11.50 2.17 -2.88
CA LEU A 349 12.49 1.11 -2.79
C LEU A 349 12.95 0.73 -4.20
N VAL A 350 14.19 1.05 -4.55
CA VAL A 350 14.78 0.72 -5.84
C VAL A 350 15.43 -0.67 -5.77
N ARG A 351 15.23 -1.47 -6.82
CA ARG A 351 15.56 -2.90 -6.86
C ARG A 351 16.48 -3.20 -8.04
N GLY A 352 17.59 -3.86 -7.75
CA GLY A 352 18.51 -4.35 -8.77
C GLY A 352 18.26 -5.81 -9.13
N LYS A 353 19.18 -6.40 -9.89
CA LYS A 353 19.07 -7.78 -10.40
C LYS A 353 19.39 -8.82 -9.33
N GLY A 354 18.45 -9.01 -8.41
CA GLY A 354 18.60 -9.89 -7.24
C GLY A 354 19.00 -9.15 -5.96
N THR A 355 19.01 -7.81 -5.99
CA THR A 355 19.50 -6.91 -4.92
C THR A 355 18.47 -5.82 -4.60
N THR A 356 18.67 -5.13 -3.49
CA THR A 356 18.12 -3.78 -3.26
C THR A 356 19.20 -2.78 -3.66
N ASP A 357 18.85 -1.76 -4.45
CA ASP A 357 19.80 -0.69 -4.82
C ASP A 357 19.68 0.51 -3.87
N GLY A 358 18.56 0.62 -3.14
CA GLY A 358 18.40 1.49 -1.98
C GLY A 358 16.94 1.75 -1.64
N PHE A 359 16.68 2.13 -0.38
CA PHE A 359 15.49 2.92 -0.06
C PHE A 359 15.85 4.39 -0.18
N HIS A 360 15.11 5.14 -1.01
CA HIS A 360 15.33 6.56 -1.23
C HIS A 360 14.09 7.33 -0.80
N GLU A 361 14.31 8.41 -0.05
CA GLU A 361 13.28 9.34 0.37
C GLU A 361 13.77 10.78 0.14
N ARG A 362 12.86 11.65 -0.31
CA ARG A 362 13.05 13.10 -0.38
C ARG A 362 11.77 13.82 0.00
N GLU A 363 11.92 14.84 0.81
CA GLU A 363 10.86 15.77 1.20
C GLU A 363 11.29 17.15 0.72
N LEU A 364 10.54 17.74 -0.21
CA LEU A 364 10.85 19.06 -0.76
C LEU A 364 9.86 20.09 -0.22
N PRO A 365 10.29 21.03 0.64
CA PRO A 365 9.41 22.09 1.12
C PRO A 365 9.07 23.03 -0.04
N ILE A 366 7.78 23.34 -0.16
CA ILE A 366 7.20 24.26 -1.13
C ILE A 366 6.66 25.46 -0.33
N PRO A 367 7.37 26.59 -0.34
CA PRO A 367 6.93 27.82 0.31
C PRO A 367 5.60 28.31 -0.24
N ALA A 368 4.83 29.04 0.59
CA ALA A 368 3.50 29.52 0.22
C ALA A 368 3.52 30.41 -1.04
N GLU A 369 4.60 31.17 -1.24
CA GLU A 369 4.84 32.09 -2.35
C GLU A 369 5.09 31.36 -3.68
N ALA A 370 5.58 30.12 -3.62
CA ALA A 370 5.83 29.28 -4.80
C ALA A 370 4.54 28.60 -5.31
N ARG A 371 3.54 28.40 -4.44
CA ARG A 371 2.32 27.64 -4.75
C ARG A 371 1.53 28.18 -5.96
N PRO A 372 1.31 29.50 -6.15
CA PRO A 372 0.61 30.00 -7.33
C PRO A 372 1.35 29.71 -8.63
N ARG A 373 2.69 29.60 -8.60
CA ARG A 373 3.52 29.31 -9.78
C ARG A 373 3.56 27.83 -10.13
N LEU A 374 3.44 26.94 -9.14
CA LEU A 374 3.44 25.49 -9.33
C LEU A 374 2.05 24.92 -9.62
N PHE A 375 1.02 25.44 -8.95
CA PHE A 375 -0.32 24.84 -8.93
C PHE A 375 -1.43 25.80 -9.39
N GLY A 376 -1.13 27.07 -9.66
CA GLY A 376 -2.11 28.06 -10.11
C GLY A 376 -2.58 27.84 -11.55
N PRO A 377 -3.47 28.72 -12.05
CA PRO A 377 -3.84 28.75 -13.47
C PRO A 377 -2.61 29.02 -14.36
N PRO A 378 -2.61 28.59 -15.64
CA PRO A 378 -1.43 28.64 -16.51
C PRO A 378 -0.71 29.99 -16.54
N GLN A 379 -1.46 31.10 -16.53
CA GLN A 379 -0.96 32.48 -16.57
C GLN A 379 -0.06 32.85 -15.37
N LEU A 380 -0.13 32.11 -14.26
CA LEU A 380 0.74 32.32 -13.09
C LEU A 380 1.97 31.41 -13.09
N ARG A 381 2.08 30.43 -13.99
CA ARG A 381 3.17 29.45 -14.04
C ARG A 381 4.35 29.87 -14.94
N GLU A 382 4.14 30.81 -15.87
CA GLU A 382 5.06 31.15 -16.98
C GLU A 382 6.35 31.92 -16.60
N ARG A 383 6.99 31.63 -15.45
CA ARG A 383 8.23 32.34 -15.02
C ARG A 383 9.34 31.42 -14.49
N PHE A 384 9.72 30.45 -15.33
CA PHE A 384 11.05 29.83 -15.31
C PHE A 384 11.56 29.71 -16.75
N ALA A 385 12.06 30.84 -17.27
CA ALA A 385 12.80 30.96 -18.52
C ALA A 385 14.19 31.53 -18.20
#